data_AF-A0A3D1THP8-F1
#
_entry.id   AF-A0A3D1THP8-F1
#
_cell.length_a   1.000
_cell.length_b   1.000
_cell.length_c   1.000
_cell.angle_alpha   90.00
_cell.angle_beta   90.00
_cell.angle_gamma   90.00
#
_symmetry.space_group_name_H-M   'P 1'
#
loop_
_entity.id
_entity.type
_entity.pdbx_description
1 polymer ?
#
loop_
_entity_poly.entity_id
_entity_poly.type
_entity_poly.pdbx_seq_one_letter_code
_entity_poly.pdbx_strand_id
1 'polypeptide(L)'
;MTRLTPQTTRLLLRQALIPLVMVGMMLGPLGALPAAPAMSNAEAAERIRQAGGSESEAERYRILAELQADPALSQELRSELERLLPLIDLWANGKRHVVEDHSRAAENGYLCRFIDSRVKPEGQGKLYPAAVSAESPLYPIWCLYRGRMLIWRVIQSGPLLRVAETRDAYYGEGRRLLEQARVAYPENRVIGMYLGEPIPWPKAYPPVEGLPKWANLQREGLEKLADLIRAVPFWLGPRVAQYVDREELLPFDQHFLKALVAPRTL
;
A
#
# COMPACT_ATOMS: atom_id res chain seq x y z
N MET A 1 21.59 38.56 -37.52
CA MET A 1 21.37 38.68 -38.97
C MET A 1 21.31 37.28 -39.55
N THR A 2 20.31 36.78 -40.27
CA THR A 2 18.95 37.21 -40.64
C THR A 2 18.25 35.92 -41.08
N ARG A 3 16.95 35.78 -40.78
CA ARG A 3 16.08 34.67 -41.21
C ARG A 3 16.00 34.57 -42.74
N LEU A 4 15.60 33.40 -43.27
CA LEU A 4 14.38 33.18 -44.09
C LEU A 4 14.48 31.89 -44.93
N THR A 5 13.52 30.97 -44.73
CA THR A 5 12.93 30.06 -45.75
C THR A 5 12.15 30.88 -46.79
N PRO A 6 11.88 30.44 -48.05
CA PRO A 6 10.81 29.45 -48.33
C PRO A 6 10.85 28.63 -49.67
N GLN A 7 10.16 27.47 -49.61
CA GLN A 7 9.19 26.86 -50.55
C GLN A 7 9.41 26.69 -52.08
N THR A 8 9.06 25.46 -52.54
CA THR A 8 8.33 25.06 -53.79
C THR A 8 9.03 25.27 -55.16
N THR A 9 9.01 24.40 -56.19
CA THR A 9 7.98 23.46 -56.70
C THR A 9 8.58 22.57 -57.83
N ARG A 10 8.05 21.34 -58.03
CA ARG A 10 7.88 20.56 -59.30
C ARG A 10 9.14 20.17 -60.11
N LEU A 11 9.25 19.06 -60.85
CA LEU A 11 8.50 17.85 -61.22
C LEU A 11 9.49 17.04 -62.10
N LEU A 12 9.45 15.69 -62.11
CA LEU A 12 9.75 14.77 -63.25
C LEU A 12 9.96 13.34 -62.70
N LEU A 13 8.92 12.50 -62.63
CA LEU A 13 8.54 11.47 -63.61
C LEU A 13 9.63 10.45 -63.99
N ARG A 14 9.68 9.31 -63.27
CA ARG A 14 10.08 7.97 -63.77
C ARG A 14 9.29 6.93 -62.95
N GLN A 15 8.17 6.43 -63.47
CA GLN A 15 8.05 5.11 -64.10
C GLN A 15 8.64 3.96 -63.29
N ALA A 16 7.77 3.26 -62.55
CA ALA A 16 7.86 1.83 -62.31
C ALA A 16 6.44 1.29 -62.13
N LEU A 17 5.95 0.58 -63.15
CA LEU A 17 4.76 -0.28 -63.06
C LEU A 17 5.05 -1.39 -62.04
N ILE A 18 4.21 -1.54 -61.04
CA ILE A 18 4.07 -2.78 -60.28
C ILE A 18 2.59 -3.19 -60.37
N PRO A 19 2.26 -4.37 -60.92
CA PRO A 19 0.88 -4.80 -61.02
C PRO A 19 0.31 -5.08 -59.62
N LEU A 20 -0.78 -4.38 -59.32
CA LEU A 20 -1.64 -4.55 -58.16
C LEU A 20 -2.32 -5.92 -58.26
N VAL A 21 -1.81 -6.92 -57.52
CA VAL A 21 -2.54 -8.17 -57.29
C VAL A 21 -3.63 -7.88 -56.26
N MET A 22 -4.85 -7.65 -56.75
CA MET A 22 -6.07 -7.64 -55.95
C MET A 22 -6.33 -9.05 -55.42
N VAL A 23 -5.80 -9.36 -54.23
CA VAL A 23 -6.32 -10.47 -53.43
C VAL A 23 -7.62 -9.98 -52.81
N GLY A 24 -8.74 -10.37 -53.41
CA GLY A 24 -10.05 -10.25 -52.78
C GLY A 24 -10.10 -11.13 -51.55
N MET A 25 -9.72 -10.58 -50.38
CA MET A 25 -10.11 -11.16 -49.10
C MET A 25 -11.60 -10.90 -48.92
N MET A 26 -12.36 -11.96 -49.11
CA MET A 26 -13.71 -12.12 -48.59
C MET A 26 -13.68 -11.82 -47.08
N LEU A 27 -13.99 -10.57 -46.71
CA LEU A 27 -14.47 -10.20 -45.38
C LEU A 27 -15.85 -10.84 -45.22
N GLY A 28 -15.87 -12.15 -44.95
CA GLY A 28 -17.02 -12.76 -44.30
C GLY A 28 -17.26 -12.03 -42.98
N PRO A 29 -18.52 -11.88 -42.54
CA PRO A 29 -18.80 -11.26 -41.26
C PRO A 29 -17.99 -12.03 -40.21
N LEU A 30 -17.08 -11.33 -39.52
CA LEU A 30 -16.49 -11.82 -38.28
C LEU A 30 -17.68 -12.16 -37.38
N GLY A 31 -18.04 -13.44 -37.33
CA GLY A 31 -19.00 -13.94 -36.37
C GLY A 31 -18.53 -13.46 -35.01
N ALA A 32 -19.35 -12.67 -34.33
CA ALA A 32 -19.07 -12.23 -32.98
C ALA A 32 -18.72 -13.48 -32.18
N LEU A 33 -17.47 -13.56 -31.72
CA LEU A 33 -17.09 -14.58 -30.74
C LEU A 33 -18.15 -14.51 -29.63
N PRO A 34 -18.71 -15.65 -29.21
CA PRO A 34 -19.71 -15.64 -28.14
C PRO A 34 -19.09 -14.91 -26.95
N ALA A 35 -19.80 -13.90 -26.45
CA ALA A 35 -19.37 -13.15 -25.28
C ALA A 35 -19.03 -14.16 -24.17
N ALA A 36 -17.87 -13.99 -23.53
CA ALA A 36 -17.49 -14.82 -22.40
C ALA A 36 -18.65 -14.84 -21.38
N PRO A 37 -19.00 -16.00 -20.79
CA PRO A 37 -20.07 -16.06 -19.81
C PRO A 37 -19.77 -15.07 -18.68
N ALA A 38 -20.78 -14.29 -18.29
CA ALA A 38 -20.64 -13.33 -17.21
C ALA A 38 -20.20 -14.03 -15.92
N MET A 39 -19.29 -13.39 -15.17
CA MET A 39 -18.80 -13.92 -13.91
C MET A 39 -19.94 -13.96 -12.92
N SER A 40 -20.07 -15.07 -12.18
CA SER A 40 -21.07 -15.13 -11.13
C SER A 40 -20.70 -14.18 -9.98
N ASN A 41 -21.71 -13.61 -9.31
CA ASN A 41 -21.48 -12.79 -8.12
C ASN A 41 -20.72 -13.55 -7.02
N ALA A 42 -20.91 -14.86 -6.93
CA ALA A 42 -20.22 -15.72 -5.98
C ALA A 42 -18.71 -15.84 -6.29
N GLU A 43 -18.35 -15.94 -7.57
CA GLU A 43 -16.95 -16.01 -8.00
C GLU A 43 -16.23 -14.67 -7.76
N ALA A 44 -16.86 -13.55 -8.12
CA ALA A 44 -16.31 -12.23 -7.83
C ALA A 44 -16.13 -12.02 -6.32
N ALA A 45 -17.13 -12.37 -5.53
CA ALA A 45 -17.07 -12.27 -4.07
C ALA A 45 -15.97 -13.15 -3.46
N GLU A 46 -15.71 -14.34 -4.02
CA GLU A 46 -14.63 -15.20 -3.55
C GLU A 46 -13.25 -14.61 -3.85
N ARG A 47 -13.00 -14.08 -5.06
CA ARG A 47 -11.74 -13.38 -5.37
C ARG A 47 -11.54 -12.17 -4.47
N ILE A 48 -12.60 -11.42 -4.16
CA ILE A 48 -12.57 -10.30 -3.21
C ILE A 48 -12.26 -10.78 -1.79
N ARG A 49 -12.84 -11.90 -1.35
CA ARG A 49 -12.52 -12.52 -0.05
C ARG A 49 -11.05 -12.93 0.04
N GLN A 50 -10.51 -13.56 -1.00
CA GLN A 50 -9.09 -13.94 -1.06
C GLN A 50 -8.19 -12.71 -0.99
N ALA A 51 -8.51 -11.67 -1.76
CA ALA A 51 -7.81 -10.40 -1.67
C ALA A 51 -7.88 -9.83 -0.26
N GLY A 52 -9.06 -9.78 0.35
CA GLY A 52 -9.32 -9.32 1.72
C GLY A 52 -8.57 -10.10 2.80
N GLY A 53 -8.45 -11.41 2.65
CA GLY A 53 -7.74 -12.30 3.57
C GLY A 53 -6.22 -12.18 3.52
N SER A 54 -5.64 -11.72 2.41
CA SER A 54 -4.18 -11.63 2.24
C SER A 54 -3.51 -10.69 3.24
N GLU A 55 -2.37 -11.09 3.80
CA GLU A 55 -1.50 -10.23 4.63
C GLU A 55 -0.57 -9.34 3.78
N SER A 56 -0.44 -9.64 2.48
CA SER A 56 0.45 -8.93 1.56
C SER A 56 -0.32 -7.88 0.78
N GLU A 57 0.07 -6.61 0.89
CA GLU A 57 -0.49 -5.52 0.07
C GLU A 57 -0.33 -5.79 -1.43
N ALA A 58 0.84 -6.29 -1.84
CA ALA A 58 1.14 -6.61 -3.23
C ALA A 58 0.23 -7.72 -3.78
N GLU A 59 -0.01 -8.76 -2.98
CA GLU A 59 -0.88 -9.86 -3.38
C GLU A 59 -2.34 -9.42 -3.44
N ARG A 60 -2.80 -8.64 -2.46
CA ARG A 60 -4.14 -8.07 -2.47
C ARG A 60 -4.36 -7.20 -3.72
N TYR A 61 -3.41 -6.32 -4.03
CA TYR A 61 -3.47 -5.48 -5.22
C TYR A 61 -3.53 -6.34 -6.50
N ARG A 62 -2.67 -7.36 -6.62
CA ARG A 62 -2.62 -8.26 -7.77
C ARG A 62 -3.97 -8.92 -8.02
N ILE A 63 -4.58 -9.53 -6.99
CA ILE A 63 -5.88 -10.21 -7.11
C ILE A 63 -6.98 -9.24 -7.57
N LEU A 64 -7.03 -8.04 -6.99
CA LEU A 64 -8.08 -7.05 -7.32
C LEU A 64 -7.87 -6.42 -8.71
N ALA A 65 -6.62 -6.22 -9.13
CA ALA A 65 -6.30 -5.74 -10.46
C ALA A 65 -6.66 -6.79 -11.53
N GLU A 66 -6.35 -8.07 -11.29
CA GLU A 66 -6.78 -9.18 -12.15
C GLU A 66 -8.29 -9.28 -12.23
N LEU A 67 -9.00 -9.13 -11.11
CA LEU A 67 -10.46 -9.09 -11.08
C LEU A 67 -11.02 -7.94 -11.91
N GLN A 68 -10.47 -6.72 -11.78
CA GLN A 68 -10.93 -5.56 -12.56
C GLN A 68 -10.75 -5.75 -14.07
N ALA A 69 -9.63 -6.36 -14.47
CA ALA A 69 -9.28 -6.62 -15.86
C ALA A 69 -10.13 -7.73 -16.50
N ASP A 70 -10.83 -8.55 -15.69
CA ASP A 70 -11.67 -9.62 -16.17
C ASP A 70 -12.88 -9.05 -16.95
N PRO A 71 -13.05 -9.39 -18.25
CA PRO A 71 -14.14 -8.87 -19.06
C PRO A 71 -15.51 -9.30 -18.53
N ALA A 72 -15.58 -10.42 -17.79
CA ALA A 72 -16.81 -11.00 -17.26
C ALA A 72 -17.27 -10.31 -15.95
N LEU A 73 -16.49 -9.40 -15.38
CA LEU A 73 -16.85 -8.64 -14.18
C LEU A 73 -18.01 -7.65 -14.46
N SER A 74 -18.97 -7.59 -13.54
CA SER A 74 -20.07 -6.60 -13.58
C SER A 74 -19.55 -5.16 -13.64
N GLN A 75 -20.26 -4.30 -14.35
CA GLN A 75 -19.85 -2.89 -14.50
C GLN A 75 -19.86 -2.13 -13.17
N GLU A 76 -20.75 -2.49 -12.25
CA GLU A 76 -20.87 -1.92 -10.91
C GLU A 76 -19.58 -2.16 -10.10
N LEU A 77 -19.16 -3.43 -9.96
CA LEU A 77 -17.92 -3.77 -9.26
C LEU A 77 -16.68 -3.19 -9.96
N ARG A 78 -16.67 -3.16 -11.29
CA ARG A 78 -15.57 -2.55 -12.05
C ARG A 78 -15.41 -1.06 -11.70
N SER A 79 -16.52 -0.32 -11.61
CA SER A 79 -16.51 1.10 -11.23
C SER A 79 -16.12 1.32 -9.77
N GLU A 80 -16.48 0.42 -8.86
CA GLU A 80 -15.99 0.45 -7.47
C GLU A 80 -14.48 0.19 -7.38
N LEU A 81 -13.97 -0.82 -8.10
CA LEU A 81 -12.54 -1.12 -8.19
C LEU A 81 -11.77 0.03 -8.82
N GLU A 82 -12.30 0.69 -9.86
CA GLU A 82 -11.67 1.85 -10.49
C GLU A 82 -11.43 2.99 -9.50
N ARG A 83 -12.33 3.17 -8.53
CA ARG A 83 -12.18 4.18 -7.47
C ARG A 83 -11.23 3.74 -6.37
N LEU A 84 -11.19 2.46 -6.04
CA LEU A 84 -10.45 1.95 -4.88
C LEU A 84 -9.02 1.53 -5.21
N LEU A 85 -8.79 0.88 -6.35
CA LEU A 85 -7.49 0.33 -6.76
C LEU A 85 -6.35 1.35 -6.77
N PRO A 86 -6.53 2.63 -7.18
CA PRO A 86 -5.45 3.61 -7.12
C PRO A 86 -4.93 3.81 -5.69
N LEU A 87 -5.80 3.73 -4.67
CA LEU A 87 -5.38 3.79 -3.28
C LEU A 87 -4.67 2.50 -2.86
N ILE A 88 -5.19 1.35 -3.24
CA ILE A 88 -4.59 0.04 -2.93
C ILE A 88 -3.19 -0.06 -3.54
N ASP A 89 -3.01 0.44 -4.77
CA ASP A 89 -1.73 0.52 -5.47
C ASP A 89 -0.72 1.37 -4.69
N LEU A 90 -1.15 2.51 -4.13
CA LEU A 90 -0.26 3.32 -3.30
C LEU A 90 0.28 2.52 -2.12
N TRP A 91 -0.52 1.69 -1.45
CA TRP A 91 -0.04 0.82 -0.37
C TRP A 91 0.87 -0.32 -0.86
N ALA A 92 0.52 -0.96 -1.97
CA ALA A 92 1.21 -2.13 -2.51
C ALA A 92 2.53 -1.79 -3.20
N ASN A 93 2.52 -0.73 -4.00
CA ASN A 93 3.58 -0.33 -4.92
C ASN A 93 4.13 1.07 -4.62
N GLY A 94 3.79 1.64 -3.47
CA GLY A 94 4.19 2.95 -2.99
C GLY A 94 5.60 3.43 -3.33
N LYS A 95 6.58 2.56 -3.10
CA LYS A 95 8.01 2.85 -3.33
C LYS A 95 8.39 2.98 -4.81
N ARG A 96 7.55 2.48 -5.73
CA ARG A 96 7.74 2.62 -7.18
C ARG A 96 7.22 3.96 -7.71
N HIS A 97 6.38 4.65 -6.95
CA HIS A 97 5.89 5.96 -7.36
C HIS A 97 6.95 7.03 -7.06
N VAL A 98 7.25 7.86 -8.06
CA VAL A 98 8.17 8.99 -7.90
C VAL A 98 7.62 9.92 -6.82
N VAL A 99 8.49 10.30 -5.88
CA VAL A 99 8.22 11.36 -4.91
C VAL A 99 9.10 12.54 -5.26
N GLU A 100 8.48 13.65 -5.64
CA GLU A 100 9.18 14.89 -6.00
C GLU A 100 9.39 15.80 -4.78
N ASP A 101 8.53 15.69 -3.77
CA ASP A 101 8.60 16.46 -2.54
C ASP A 101 9.24 15.66 -1.41
N HIS A 102 10.53 15.93 -1.17
CA HIS A 102 11.30 15.34 -0.08
C HIS A 102 11.30 16.19 1.20
N SER A 103 10.53 17.28 1.25
CA SER A 103 10.52 18.20 2.40
C SER A 103 9.80 17.64 3.63
N ARG A 104 9.04 16.55 3.47
CA ARG A 104 8.27 15.91 4.56
C ARG A 104 9.01 14.71 5.15
N ALA A 105 9.07 14.69 6.48
CA ALA A 105 9.61 13.56 7.24
C ALA A 105 8.72 12.29 7.09
N ALA A 106 9.36 11.12 7.28
CA ALA A 106 8.88 9.75 7.02
C ALA A 106 8.97 9.31 5.54
N GLU A 107 9.85 8.33 5.28
CA GLU A 107 9.96 7.58 4.01
C GLU A 107 10.00 8.44 2.73
N ASN A 108 10.80 9.52 2.74
CA ASN A 108 10.86 10.51 1.64
C ASN A 108 9.50 11.11 1.25
N GLY A 109 8.53 11.15 2.17
CA GLY A 109 7.20 11.69 1.92
C GLY A 109 6.19 10.67 1.37
N TYR A 110 6.54 9.38 1.23
CA TYR A 110 5.66 8.36 0.64
C TYR A 110 4.29 8.27 1.33
N LEU A 111 4.24 7.95 2.63
CA LEU A 111 2.96 7.85 3.37
C LEU A 111 2.24 9.20 3.43
N CYS A 112 3.01 10.28 3.57
CA CYS A 112 2.52 11.66 3.61
C CYS A 112 1.87 12.13 2.30
N ARG A 113 2.10 11.44 1.17
CA ARG A 113 1.53 11.78 -0.14
C ARG A 113 0.03 11.52 -0.22
N PHE A 114 -0.44 10.44 0.39
CA PHE A 114 -1.82 9.99 0.25
C PHE A 114 -2.55 9.83 1.59
N ILE A 115 -1.84 9.87 2.72
CA ILE A 115 -2.43 10.00 4.05
C ILE A 115 -2.25 11.45 4.53
N ASP A 116 -3.08 12.34 4.00
CA ASP A 116 -2.98 13.78 4.21
C ASP A 116 -4.22 14.39 4.88
N SER A 117 -4.37 15.71 4.80
CA SER A 117 -5.50 16.44 5.40
C SER A 117 -6.87 16.09 4.82
N ARG A 118 -6.96 15.33 3.72
CA ARG A 118 -8.23 14.78 3.20
C ARG A 118 -8.75 13.65 4.08
N VAL A 119 -7.87 12.93 4.77
CA VAL A 119 -8.26 11.86 5.70
C VAL A 119 -8.81 12.51 6.97
N LYS A 120 -10.13 12.49 7.12
CA LYS A 120 -10.85 13.03 8.27
C LYS A 120 -11.97 12.08 8.70
N PRO A 121 -12.38 12.13 9.98
CA PRO A 121 -13.57 11.46 10.44
C PRO A 121 -14.80 11.88 9.64
N GLU A 122 -15.78 11.01 9.60
CA GLU A 122 -17.09 11.27 9.03
C GLU A 122 -17.71 12.55 9.64
N GLY A 123 -18.35 13.36 8.81
CA GLY A 123 -18.91 14.67 9.20
C GLY A 123 -17.89 15.82 9.30
N GLN A 124 -16.58 15.57 9.22
CA GLN A 124 -15.54 16.63 9.30
C GLN A 124 -14.97 17.06 7.95
N GLY A 125 -15.55 16.59 6.84
CA GLY A 125 -15.15 16.94 5.48
C GLY A 125 -15.68 15.94 4.46
N LYS A 126 -15.17 16.05 3.21
CA LYS A 126 -15.46 15.08 2.17
C LYS A 126 -14.86 13.73 2.56
N LEU A 127 -15.66 12.67 2.50
CA LEU A 127 -15.23 11.31 2.79
C LEU A 127 -14.11 10.89 1.83
N TYR A 128 -12.99 10.43 2.39
CA TYR A 128 -11.82 9.99 1.65
C TYR A 128 -11.20 8.71 2.25
N PRO A 129 -10.96 7.64 1.47
CA PRO A 129 -11.41 7.47 0.09
C PRO A 129 -12.95 7.54 -0.01
N ALA A 130 -13.45 7.84 -1.21
CA ALA A 130 -14.90 7.86 -1.45
C ALA A 130 -15.51 6.50 -1.07
N ALA A 131 -16.70 6.50 -0.46
CA ALA A 131 -17.35 5.27 -0.05
C ALA A 131 -17.69 4.38 -1.26
N VAL A 132 -17.55 3.07 -1.05
CA VAL A 132 -18.25 2.04 -1.83
C VAL A 132 -19.59 1.74 -1.15
N SER A 133 -20.52 1.10 -1.85
CA SER A 133 -21.80 0.72 -1.26
C SER A 133 -21.58 -0.17 -0.03
N ALA A 134 -22.36 -0.01 1.04
CA ALA A 134 -22.30 -0.90 2.20
C ALA A 134 -22.67 -2.36 1.85
N GLU A 135 -23.48 -2.55 0.80
CA GLU A 135 -23.86 -3.86 0.26
C GLU A 135 -22.83 -4.42 -0.73
N SER A 136 -21.79 -3.65 -1.07
CA SER A 136 -20.76 -4.12 -1.98
C SER A 136 -19.87 -5.15 -1.29
N PRO A 137 -19.47 -6.25 -1.96
CA PRO A 137 -18.46 -7.15 -1.45
C PRO A 137 -17.10 -6.46 -1.22
N LEU A 138 -16.86 -5.29 -1.84
CA LEU A 138 -15.64 -4.48 -1.63
C LEU A 138 -15.68 -3.65 -0.34
N TYR A 139 -16.84 -3.51 0.31
CA TYR A 139 -17.00 -2.68 1.50
C TYR A 139 -16.00 -3.03 2.62
N PRO A 140 -15.77 -4.31 2.98
CA PRO A 140 -14.80 -4.62 4.01
C PRO A 140 -13.35 -4.29 3.62
N ILE A 141 -13.00 -4.31 2.33
CA ILE A 141 -11.68 -3.84 1.84
C ILE A 141 -11.58 -2.32 1.98
N TRP A 142 -12.64 -1.59 1.64
CA TRP A 142 -12.69 -0.15 1.87
C TRP A 142 -12.54 0.19 3.36
N CYS A 143 -13.23 -0.55 4.25
CA CYS A 143 -13.10 -0.39 5.70
C CYS A 143 -11.67 -0.64 6.18
N LEU A 144 -10.99 -1.67 5.66
CA LEU A 144 -9.58 -1.95 5.95
C LEU A 144 -8.69 -0.74 5.62
N TYR A 145 -8.78 -0.21 4.40
CA TYR A 145 -7.91 0.88 3.97
C TYR A 145 -8.25 2.20 4.67
N ARG A 146 -9.53 2.58 4.75
CA ARG A 146 -9.93 3.81 5.44
C ARG A 146 -9.57 3.76 6.92
N GLY A 147 -9.83 2.63 7.59
CA GLY A 147 -9.52 2.47 9.01
C GLY A 147 -8.04 2.67 9.31
N ARG A 148 -7.16 2.06 8.49
CA ARG A 148 -5.71 2.27 8.57
C ARG A 148 -5.32 3.70 8.32
N MET A 149 -5.87 4.35 7.29
CA MET A 149 -5.56 5.74 6.96
C MET A 149 -5.91 6.69 8.12
N LEU A 150 -7.05 6.50 8.79
CA LEU A 150 -7.44 7.31 9.95
C LEU A 150 -6.45 7.18 11.11
N ILE A 151 -6.01 5.95 11.41
CA ILE A 151 -5.00 5.70 12.46
C ILE A 151 -3.66 6.37 12.08
N TRP A 152 -3.19 6.13 10.86
CA TRP A 152 -1.94 6.71 10.36
C TRP A 152 -1.96 8.23 10.29
N ARG A 153 -3.14 8.84 10.08
CA ARG A 153 -3.27 10.30 10.02
C ARG A 153 -2.95 10.95 11.36
N VAL A 154 -3.35 10.32 12.47
CA VAL A 154 -3.01 10.77 13.83
C VAL A 154 -1.51 10.60 14.10
N ILE A 155 -0.94 9.45 13.75
CA ILE A 155 0.49 9.15 13.95
C ILE A 155 1.38 10.19 13.24
N GLN A 156 0.99 10.62 12.05
CA GLN A 156 1.74 11.59 11.24
C GLN A 156 1.50 13.06 11.64
N SER A 157 0.57 13.34 12.55
CA SER A 157 0.18 14.71 12.88
C SER A 157 0.20 14.95 14.38
N GLY A 158 1.31 15.56 14.85
CA GLY A 158 1.45 15.99 16.23
C GLY A 158 0.25 16.78 16.78
N PRO A 159 -0.34 17.73 16.03
CA PRO A 159 -1.56 18.42 16.47
C PRO A 159 -2.75 17.50 16.72
N LEU A 160 -3.00 16.51 15.83
CA LEU A 160 -4.10 15.55 16.02
C LEU A 160 -3.84 14.62 17.21
N LEU A 161 -2.59 14.24 17.45
CA LEU A 161 -2.19 13.36 18.55
C LEU A 161 -2.38 14.02 19.93
N ARG A 162 -2.18 15.34 20.03
CA ARG A 162 -2.16 16.07 21.30
C ARG A 162 -3.53 16.45 21.86
N VAL A 163 -4.56 16.50 21.01
CA VAL A 163 -5.94 16.84 21.42
C VAL A 163 -6.72 15.54 21.57
N ALA A 164 -7.10 15.19 22.81
CA ALA A 164 -7.71 13.91 23.13
C ALA A 164 -8.98 13.65 22.31
N GLU A 165 -9.88 14.64 22.26
CA GLU A 165 -11.16 14.54 21.55
C GLU A 165 -10.95 14.31 20.05
N THR A 166 -9.97 15.02 19.46
CA THR A 166 -9.61 14.84 18.06
C THR A 166 -9.04 13.45 17.84
N ARG A 167 -8.05 13.05 18.62
CA ARG A 167 -7.41 11.74 18.54
C ARG A 167 -8.44 10.60 18.65
N ASP A 168 -9.36 10.72 19.59
CA ASP A 168 -10.36 9.69 19.89
C ASP A 168 -11.40 9.59 18.77
N ALA A 169 -11.75 10.70 18.09
CA ALA A 169 -12.61 10.65 16.90
C ALA A 169 -11.97 9.85 15.74
N TYR A 170 -10.69 10.08 15.48
CA TYR A 170 -9.95 9.37 14.42
C TYR A 170 -9.74 7.90 14.76
N TYR A 171 -9.26 7.59 15.97
CA TYR A 171 -9.05 6.20 16.39
C TYR A 171 -10.35 5.44 16.59
N GLY A 172 -11.41 6.09 17.07
CA GLY A 172 -12.73 5.49 17.24
C GLY A 172 -13.32 5.03 15.90
N GLU A 173 -13.36 5.91 14.89
CA GLU A 173 -13.83 5.51 13.56
C GLU A 173 -12.88 4.50 12.91
N GLY A 174 -11.56 4.72 13.03
CA GLY A 174 -10.56 3.81 12.47
C GLY A 174 -10.71 2.38 13.00
N ARG A 175 -10.89 2.23 14.31
CA ARG A 175 -11.12 0.95 14.98
C ARG A 175 -12.44 0.31 14.53
N ARG A 176 -13.54 1.07 14.53
CA ARG A 176 -14.87 0.58 14.09
C ARG A 176 -14.82 0.00 12.67
N LEU A 177 -14.14 0.68 11.76
CA LEU A 177 -13.99 0.19 10.38
C LEU A 177 -13.12 -1.08 10.31
N LEU A 178 -12.05 -1.13 11.10
CA LEU A 178 -11.20 -2.31 11.15
C LEU A 178 -11.90 -3.52 11.78
N GLU A 179 -12.78 -3.32 12.76
CA GLU A 179 -13.66 -4.36 13.30
C GLU A 179 -14.61 -4.90 12.23
N GLN A 180 -15.17 -4.04 11.38
CA GLN A 180 -15.98 -4.49 10.25
C GLN A 180 -15.16 -5.30 9.24
N ALA A 181 -13.93 -4.86 8.93
CA ALA A 181 -13.02 -5.62 8.07
C ALA A 181 -12.61 -6.97 8.70
N ARG A 182 -12.45 -7.02 10.03
CA ARG A 182 -12.10 -8.22 10.80
C ARG A 182 -13.17 -9.29 10.69
N VAL A 183 -14.45 -8.91 10.75
CA VAL A 183 -15.57 -9.85 10.58
C VAL A 183 -15.52 -10.54 9.21
N ALA A 184 -15.18 -9.79 8.15
CA ALA A 184 -15.07 -10.36 6.81
C ALA A 184 -13.79 -11.18 6.62
N TYR A 185 -12.68 -10.80 7.29
CA TYR A 185 -11.35 -11.38 7.10
C TYR A 185 -10.71 -11.83 8.43
N PRO A 186 -11.25 -12.87 9.08
CA PRO A 186 -10.81 -13.35 10.40
C PRO A 186 -9.43 -14.02 10.40
N GLU A 187 -8.84 -14.27 9.23
CA GLU A 187 -7.47 -14.80 9.13
C GLU A 187 -6.44 -13.71 8.80
N ASN A 188 -6.88 -12.47 8.50
CA ASN A 188 -5.95 -11.41 8.14
C ASN A 188 -5.27 -10.82 9.38
N ARG A 189 -4.03 -11.26 9.66
CA ARG A 189 -3.26 -10.83 10.85
C ARG A 189 -2.88 -9.36 10.82
N VAL A 190 -2.85 -8.69 9.65
CA VAL A 190 -2.62 -7.24 9.58
C VAL A 190 -3.76 -6.50 10.26
N ILE A 191 -5.01 -6.96 10.11
CA ILE A 191 -6.17 -6.36 10.78
C ILE A 191 -6.06 -6.57 12.30
N GLY A 192 -5.76 -7.80 12.72
CA GLY A 192 -5.53 -8.14 14.13
C GLY A 192 -4.49 -7.22 14.77
N MET A 193 -3.36 -6.96 14.09
CA MET A 193 -2.31 -6.06 14.57
C MET A 193 -2.84 -4.67 14.91
N TYR A 194 -3.70 -4.08 14.07
CA TYR A 194 -4.31 -2.78 14.38
C TYR A 194 -5.33 -2.83 15.52
N LEU A 195 -5.92 -4.00 15.77
CA LEU A 195 -6.89 -4.23 16.84
C LEU A 195 -6.25 -4.73 18.15
N GLY A 196 -4.91 -4.84 18.20
CA GLY A 196 -4.16 -5.19 19.41
C GLY A 196 -3.72 -6.65 19.49
N GLU A 197 -3.87 -7.43 18.40
CA GLU A 197 -3.36 -8.80 18.28
C GLU A 197 -2.00 -8.77 17.57
N PRO A 198 -0.86 -8.81 18.29
CA PRO A 198 0.45 -8.69 17.66
C PRO A 198 0.76 -9.86 16.73
N ILE A 199 1.46 -9.57 15.62
CA ILE A 199 2.02 -10.59 14.72
C ILE A 199 3.29 -11.15 15.39
N PRO A 200 3.37 -12.45 15.73
CA PRO A 200 4.58 -13.03 16.29
C PRO A 200 5.80 -12.84 15.40
N TRP A 201 6.97 -12.65 16.03
CA TRP A 201 8.24 -12.64 15.32
C TRP A 201 8.47 -14.02 14.70
N PRO A 202 8.80 -14.13 13.40
CA PRO A 202 8.86 -15.41 12.70
C PRO A 202 10.05 -16.28 13.14
N LYS A 203 11.14 -15.66 13.59
CA LYS A 203 12.36 -16.35 14.02
C LYS A 203 12.36 -16.53 15.54
N ALA A 204 12.59 -17.76 15.99
CA ALA A 204 12.76 -18.07 17.40
C ALA A 204 14.21 -17.83 17.85
N TYR A 205 14.37 -17.27 19.04
CA TYR A 205 15.65 -17.02 19.69
C TYR A 205 15.69 -17.74 21.05
N PRO A 206 15.93 -19.06 21.07
CA PRO A 206 15.82 -19.84 22.30
C PRO A 206 16.85 -19.37 23.33
N PRO A 207 16.50 -19.27 24.62
CA PRO A 207 17.43 -18.82 25.65
C PRO A 207 18.64 -19.74 25.75
N VAL A 208 19.80 -19.16 26.05
CA VAL A 208 21.02 -19.91 26.36
C VAL A 208 20.94 -20.38 27.81
N GLU A 209 21.14 -21.68 28.01
CA GLU A 209 21.15 -22.31 29.32
C GLU A 209 22.28 -21.73 30.20
N GLY A 210 21.99 -21.55 31.49
CA GLY A 210 22.94 -20.97 32.45
C GLY A 210 23.02 -19.44 32.44
N LEU A 211 22.44 -18.74 31.46
CA LEU A 211 22.36 -17.28 31.47
C LEU A 211 21.17 -16.77 32.29
N PRO A 212 21.32 -15.67 33.05
CA PRO A 212 20.19 -15.04 33.73
C PRO A 212 19.17 -14.51 32.73
N LYS A 213 17.89 -14.45 33.14
CA LYS A 213 16.77 -14.03 32.29
C LYS A 213 17.01 -12.71 31.57
N TRP A 214 17.58 -11.71 32.25
CA TRP A 214 17.83 -10.39 31.66
C TRP A 214 18.84 -10.46 30.50
N ALA A 215 19.85 -11.31 30.58
CA ALA A 215 20.86 -11.48 29.54
C ALA A 215 20.26 -12.16 28.30
N ASN A 216 19.40 -13.16 28.51
CA ASN A 216 18.64 -13.80 27.44
C ASN A 216 17.71 -12.81 26.72
N LEU A 217 17.01 -11.95 27.46
CA LEU A 217 16.14 -10.91 26.89
C LEU A 217 16.95 -9.84 26.12
N GLN A 218 18.11 -9.43 26.64
CA GLN A 218 18.97 -8.47 25.95
C GLN A 218 19.47 -9.04 24.62
N ARG A 219 19.98 -10.28 24.64
CA ARG A 219 20.43 -10.98 23.42
C ARG A 219 19.32 -11.10 22.39
N GLU A 220 18.13 -11.56 22.80
CA GLU A 220 16.97 -11.62 21.90
C GLU A 220 16.64 -10.26 21.27
N GLY A 221 16.72 -9.17 22.06
CA GLY A 221 16.51 -7.82 21.58
C GLY A 221 17.53 -7.38 20.52
N LEU A 222 18.81 -7.70 20.72
CA LEU A 222 19.88 -7.38 19.77
C LEU A 222 19.72 -8.17 18.46
N GLU A 223 19.41 -9.45 18.54
CA GLU A 223 19.15 -10.29 17.37
C GLU A 223 17.97 -9.80 16.53
N LYS A 224 16.87 -9.41 17.18
CA LYS A 224 15.72 -8.79 16.52
C LYS A 224 16.05 -7.42 15.93
N LEU A 225 16.93 -6.65 16.56
CA LEU A 225 17.43 -5.39 16.02
C LEU A 225 18.25 -5.63 14.74
N ALA A 226 19.11 -6.65 14.72
CA ALA A 226 19.86 -7.04 13.52
C ALA A 226 18.92 -7.45 12.37
N ASP A 227 17.90 -8.26 12.65
CA ASP A 227 16.83 -8.57 11.68
C ASP A 227 16.15 -7.30 11.16
N LEU A 228 15.80 -6.36 12.05
CA LEU A 228 15.15 -5.09 11.68
C LEU A 228 16.05 -4.25 10.77
N ILE A 229 17.33 -4.10 11.10
CA ILE A 229 18.31 -3.35 10.29
C ILE A 229 18.39 -3.93 8.87
N ARG A 230 18.36 -5.27 8.74
CA ARG A 230 18.36 -5.94 7.43
C ARG A 230 17.04 -5.74 6.68
N ALA A 231 15.91 -5.81 7.37
CA ALA A 231 14.58 -5.72 6.75
C ALA A 231 14.18 -4.29 6.35
N VAL A 232 14.54 -3.29 7.15
CA VAL A 232 14.19 -1.87 6.95
C VAL A 232 15.43 -0.96 7.11
N PRO A 233 16.42 -1.07 6.21
CA PRO A 233 17.71 -0.39 6.35
C PRO A 233 17.63 1.15 6.33
N PHE A 234 16.48 1.71 5.97
CA PHE A 234 16.24 3.15 5.89
C PHE A 234 15.68 3.76 7.19
N TRP A 235 15.35 2.94 8.21
CA TRP A 235 14.88 3.43 9.51
C TRP A 235 16.00 3.90 10.42
N LEU A 236 17.21 3.36 10.24
CA LEU A 236 18.38 3.64 11.06
C LEU A 236 19.46 4.25 10.17
N GLY A 237 20.38 5.02 10.77
CA GLY A 237 21.47 5.62 10.00
C GLY A 237 22.28 4.54 9.27
N PRO A 238 22.80 4.79 8.05
CA PRO A 238 23.40 3.76 7.20
C PRO A 238 24.60 3.06 7.84
N ARG A 239 25.28 3.74 8.78
CA ARG A 239 26.40 3.17 9.54
C ARG A 239 25.96 2.12 10.57
N VAL A 240 24.70 2.09 11.00
CA VAL A 240 24.22 1.11 11.98
C VAL A 240 24.34 -0.31 11.44
N ALA A 241 24.20 -0.49 10.12
CA ALA A 241 24.38 -1.79 9.47
C ALA A 241 25.77 -2.42 9.68
N GLN A 242 26.80 -1.62 10.00
CA GLN A 242 28.14 -2.17 10.27
C GLN A 242 28.23 -2.93 11.60
N TYR A 243 27.25 -2.76 12.50
CA TYR A 243 27.23 -3.39 13.82
C TYR A 243 26.30 -4.62 13.89
N VAL A 244 25.70 -5.00 12.77
CA VAL A 244 24.91 -6.24 12.69
C VAL A 244 25.83 -7.42 13.00
N ASP A 245 25.43 -8.26 13.97
CA ASP A 245 26.19 -9.40 14.50
C ASP A 245 27.53 -9.00 15.19
N ARG A 246 27.67 -7.71 15.53
CA ARG A 246 28.83 -7.09 16.20
C ARG A 246 28.38 -6.02 17.18
N GLU A 247 27.28 -6.25 17.87
CA GLU A 247 26.63 -5.27 18.74
C GLU A 247 27.53 -4.88 19.93
N GLU A 248 28.49 -5.71 20.31
CA GLU A 248 29.52 -5.41 21.31
C GLU A 248 30.46 -4.28 20.89
N LEU A 249 30.55 -3.98 19.59
CA LEU A 249 31.33 -2.87 19.05
C LEU A 249 30.53 -1.56 18.97
N LEU A 250 29.25 -1.56 19.36
CA LEU A 250 28.45 -0.33 19.40
C LEU A 250 29.08 0.68 20.38
N PRO A 251 29.31 1.94 19.96
CA PRO A 251 29.92 2.95 20.82
C PRO A 251 29.01 3.39 21.97
N PHE A 252 27.71 3.09 21.89
CA PHE A 252 26.69 3.37 22.89
C PHE A 252 25.48 2.45 22.67
N ASP A 253 24.69 2.24 23.73
CA ASP A 253 23.48 1.40 23.74
C ASP A 253 22.25 2.24 24.20
N GLN A 254 21.04 1.68 24.12
CA GLN A 254 19.75 2.36 24.31
C GLN A 254 19.59 3.07 25.66
N HIS A 255 20.34 2.67 26.69
CA HIS A 255 20.34 3.37 27.97
C HIS A 255 20.93 4.79 27.87
N PHE A 256 21.90 5.03 26.97
CA PHE A 256 22.38 6.38 26.67
C PHE A 256 21.28 7.23 26.03
N LEU A 257 20.47 6.66 25.14
CA LEU A 257 19.34 7.37 24.54
C LEU A 257 18.31 7.80 25.60
N LYS A 258 18.04 6.94 26.58
CA LYS A 258 17.19 7.29 27.74
C LYS A 258 17.80 8.42 28.57
N ALA A 259 19.11 8.39 28.80
CA ALA A 259 19.81 9.43 29.57
C ALA A 259 19.73 10.82 28.92
N LEU A 260 19.63 10.91 27.58
CA LEU A 260 19.44 12.19 26.87
C LEU A 260 18.10 12.89 27.16
N VAL A 261 17.13 12.20 27.75
CA VAL A 261 15.85 12.81 28.14
C VAL A 261 15.97 13.55 29.47
N ALA A 262 16.88 13.11 30.36
CA ALA A 262 17.10 13.73 31.66
C ALA A 262 17.42 15.24 31.52
N PRO A 263 16.89 16.10 32.42
CA PRO A 263 16.12 15.77 33.62
C PRO A 263 14.60 15.64 33.38
N ARG A 264 14.14 15.57 32.13
CA ARG A 264 12.70 15.44 31.82
C ARG A 264 12.22 14.02 32.11
N THR A 265 10.95 13.89 32.47
CA THR A 265 10.30 12.58 32.65
C THR A 265 10.14 11.88 31.29
N LEU A 266 10.36 10.56 31.29
CA LEU A 266 10.31 9.67 30.13
C LEU A 266 9.06 8.79 30.19
#